data_AF-A0A9X3WFQ3-F1
#
_entry.id   AF-A0A9X3WFQ3-F1
#
_cell.length_a   1.000
_cell.length_b   1.000
_cell.length_c   1.000
_cell.angle_alpha   90.00
_cell.angle_beta   90.00
_cell.angle_gamma   90.00
#
_symmetry.space_group_name_H-M   'P 1'
#
loop_
_entity.id
_entity.type
_entity.pdbx_description
1 polymer ?
#
loop_
_entity_poly.entity_id
_entity_poly.type
_entity_poly.pdbx_seq_one_letter_code
_entity_poly.pdbx_strand_id
1 'polypeptide(L)'
;MVLNEIKNLQFYSQLSVKQIEDRLLITAEFPKAFLAKHKLVQPFLYVTLYVRGGALIKIIDEGTVEIHSPTKKDIAPTTYNQIILYAMKYAPQFKHLSIPESIKLDKWGY
;
A
#
# COMPACT_ATOMS: atom_id res chain seq x y z
N MET A 1 -4.50 -14.80 8.56
CA MET A 1 -3.03 -14.75 8.54
C MET A 1 -2.69 -13.40 7.97
N VAL A 2 -1.96 -12.62 8.75
CA VAL A 2 -1.71 -11.19 8.53
C VAL A 2 -0.61 -11.04 7.47
N LEU A 3 -0.73 -10.04 6.59
CA LEU A 3 0.31 -9.64 5.65
C LEU A 3 1.45 -8.98 6.44
N ASN A 4 2.46 -9.79 6.75
CA ASN A 4 3.50 -9.40 7.72
C ASN A 4 4.66 -8.63 7.10
N GLU A 5 5.03 -8.92 5.84
CA GLU A 5 6.16 -8.30 5.14
C GLU A 5 5.84 -8.08 3.66
N ILE A 6 6.29 -6.95 3.11
CA ILE A 6 6.32 -6.66 1.67
C ILE A 6 7.70 -6.08 1.33
N LYS A 7 8.32 -6.54 0.23
CA LYS A 7 9.62 -6.05 -0.23
C LYS A 7 9.52 -5.48 -1.65
N ASN A 8 10.50 -4.68 -2.05
CA ASN A 8 10.68 -4.19 -3.42
C ASN A 8 9.45 -3.47 -4.01
N LEU A 9 8.88 -2.51 -3.27
CA LEU A 9 7.79 -1.66 -3.76
C LEU A 9 8.23 -0.87 -5.01
N GLN A 10 7.48 -0.98 -6.11
CA GLN A 10 7.71 -0.20 -7.34
C GLN A 10 6.43 0.51 -7.79
N PHE A 11 6.54 1.79 -8.12
CA PHE A 11 5.44 2.58 -8.69
C PHE A 11 5.10 2.07 -10.10
N TYR A 12 3.81 1.82 -10.36
CA TYR A 12 3.33 1.36 -11.66
C TYR A 12 2.51 2.42 -12.39
N SER A 13 1.48 2.98 -11.75
CA SER A 13 0.63 4.01 -12.37
C SER A 13 -0.14 4.85 -11.35
N GLN A 14 -0.59 6.04 -11.79
CA GLN A 14 -1.44 6.95 -11.03
C GLN A 14 -2.81 7.07 -11.71
N LEU A 15 -3.89 6.94 -10.92
CA LEU A 15 -5.25 7.22 -11.36
C LEU A 15 -5.79 8.38 -10.53
N SER A 16 -5.68 9.62 -11.02
CA SER A 16 -6.25 10.79 -10.34
C SER A 16 -7.76 10.85 -10.61
N VAL A 17 -8.58 10.61 -9.59
CA VAL A 17 -10.03 10.82 -9.66
C VAL A 17 -10.38 11.84 -8.59
N LYS A 18 -10.54 13.11 -9.00
CA LYS A 18 -10.90 14.28 -8.18
C LYS A 18 -9.82 14.78 -7.20
N GLN A 19 -9.88 16.09 -6.89
CA GLN A 19 -8.98 16.84 -5.99
C GLN A 19 -9.00 16.40 -4.51
N ILE A 20 -9.52 15.21 -4.20
CA ILE A 20 -9.75 14.73 -2.82
C ILE A 20 -9.00 13.44 -2.49
N GLU A 21 -8.48 12.74 -3.50
CA GLU A 21 -7.73 11.49 -3.32
C GLU A 21 -6.65 11.30 -4.40
N ASP A 22 -5.58 10.61 -4.03
CA ASP A 22 -4.58 10.08 -4.97
C ASP A 22 -4.66 8.55 -4.94
N ARG A 23 -4.76 7.93 -6.11
CA ARG A 23 -4.75 6.47 -6.25
C ARG A 23 -3.50 6.02 -6.97
N LEU A 24 -2.82 5.03 -6.39
CA LEU A 24 -1.55 4.50 -6.86
C LEU A 24 -1.66 2.99 -7.01
N LEU A 25 -1.15 2.47 -8.12
CA LEU A 25 -0.85 1.05 -8.28
C LEU A 25 0.64 0.83 -7.98
N ILE A 26 0.92 -0.06 -7.04
CA ILE A 26 2.28 -0.37 -6.57
C ILE A 26 2.51 -1.88 -6.71
N THR A 27 3.58 -2.25 -7.39
CA THR A 27 4.03 -3.65 -7.45
C THR A 27 4.85 -3.96 -6.20
N ALA A 28 4.83 -5.20 -5.74
CA ALA A 28 5.61 -5.61 -4.58
C ALA A 28 5.89 -7.11 -4.60
N GLU A 29 6.92 -7.53 -3.87
CA GLU A 29 7.12 -8.95 -3.57
C GLU A 29 6.24 -9.36 -2.39
N PHE A 30 5.15 -10.06 -2.71
CA PHE A 30 4.24 -10.61 -1.72
C PHE A 30 4.79 -11.93 -1.15
N PRO A 31 4.56 -12.22 0.15
CA PRO A 31 4.97 -13.49 0.75
C PRO A 31 4.34 -14.69 0.02
N LYS A 32 5.14 -15.70 -0.33
CA LYS A 32 4.68 -16.90 -1.06
C LYS A 32 3.50 -17.60 -0.37
N ALA A 33 3.51 -17.66 0.97
CA ALA A 33 2.42 -18.24 1.75
C ALA A 33 1.10 -17.45 1.61
N PHE A 34 1.19 -16.12 1.50
CA PHE A 34 0.04 -15.26 1.26
C PHE A 34 -0.51 -15.46 -0.16
N LEU A 35 0.39 -15.48 -1.16
CA LEU A 35 0.04 -15.76 -2.56
C LEU A 35 -0.69 -17.10 -2.72
N ALA A 36 -0.12 -18.18 -2.15
CA ALA A 36 -0.69 -19.52 -2.25
C ALA A 36 -2.07 -19.62 -1.58
N LYS A 37 -2.23 -19.04 -0.39
CA LYS A 37 -3.50 -19.07 0.34
C LYS A 37 -4.62 -18.34 -0.41
N HIS A 38 -4.28 -17.18 -0.98
CA HIS A 38 -5.25 -16.33 -1.68
C HIS A 38 -5.32 -16.61 -3.18
N LYS A 39 -4.58 -17.62 -3.67
CA LYS A 39 -4.51 -18.04 -5.08
C LYS A 39 -4.15 -16.89 -6.03
N LEU A 40 -3.30 -15.97 -5.57
CA LEU A 40 -2.89 -14.79 -6.32
C LEU A 40 -1.74 -15.13 -7.28
N VAL A 41 -1.81 -14.64 -8.50
CA VAL A 41 -0.85 -14.96 -9.58
C VAL A 41 0.03 -13.76 -9.94
N GLN A 42 -0.57 -12.60 -10.14
CA GLN A 42 0.08 -11.32 -10.48
C GLN A 42 -0.54 -10.16 -9.67
N PRO A 43 -0.34 -10.13 -8.34
CA PRO A 43 -0.95 -9.12 -7.49
C PRO A 43 -0.21 -7.78 -7.52
N PHE A 44 -1.01 -6.71 -7.40
CA PHE A 44 -0.60 -5.33 -7.25
C PHE A 44 -1.31 -4.71 -6.05
N LEU A 45 -0.64 -3.83 -5.33
CA LEU A 45 -1.26 -2.99 -4.30
C LEU A 45 -1.95 -1.81 -4.96
N TYR A 46 -3.25 -1.69 -4.75
CA TYR A 46 -4.04 -0.53 -5.13
C TYR A 46 -4.27 0.34 -3.90
N VAL A 47 -3.50 1.42 -3.79
CA VAL A 47 -3.50 2.30 -2.63
C VAL A 47 -4.26 3.57 -2.96
N THR A 48 -5.23 3.92 -2.12
CA THR A 48 -5.95 5.20 -2.19
C THR A 48 -5.57 6.03 -0.96
N LEU A 49 -5.08 7.24 -1.18
CA LEU A 49 -4.75 8.22 -0.15
C LEU A 49 -5.77 9.36 -0.18
N TYR A 50 -6.38 9.68 0.96
CA TYR A 50 -7.37 10.75 1.06
C TYR A 50 -6.75 12.02 1.65
N VAL A 51 -7.03 13.18 1.04
CA VAL A 51 -6.45 14.48 1.45
C VAL A 51 -6.80 14.86 2.90
N ARG A 52 -7.96 14.43 3.41
CA ARG A 52 -8.44 14.70 4.78
C ARG A 52 -7.83 13.77 5.84
N GLY A 53 -6.84 12.96 5.46
CA GLY A 53 -6.30 11.91 6.31
C GLY A 53 -7.06 10.60 6.13
N GLY A 54 -6.31 9.51 6.00
CA GLY A 54 -6.85 8.18 5.75
C GLY A 54 -6.24 7.56 4.49
N ALA A 55 -6.14 6.24 4.52
CA ALA A 55 -5.69 5.47 3.37
C ALA A 55 -6.45 4.15 3.30
N LEU A 56 -6.57 3.63 2.09
CA LEU A 56 -7.18 2.34 1.81
C LEU A 56 -6.24 1.55 0.91
N ILE A 57 -6.02 0.28 1.26
CA ILE A 57 -5.16 -0.64 0.51
C ILE A 57 -6.04 -1.77 0.01
N LYS A 58 -6.07 -1.99 -1.30
CA LYS A 58 -6.59 -3.21 -1.93
C LYS A 58 -5.45 -3.96 -2.60
N ILE A 59 -5.66 -5.22 -2.91
CA ILE A 59 -4.80 -6.02 -3.76
C ILE A 59 -5.61 -6.37 -4.99
N ILE A 60 -5.12 -6.01 -6.17
CA ILE A 60 -5.72 -6.36 -7.46
C ILE A 60 -4.81 -7.42 -8.07
N ASP A 61 -5.36 -8.57 -8.42
CA ASP A 61 -4.62 -9.61 -9.13
C ASP A 61 -5.01 -9.59 -10.60
N GLU A 62 -4.07 -9.21 -11.46
CA GLU A 62 -4.30 -9.19 -12.91
C GLU A 62 -4.39 -10.61 -13.49
N GLY A 63 -3.71 -11.58 -12.87
CA GLY A 63 -3.68 -12.96 -13.36
C GLY A 63 -5.01 -13.70 -13.14
N THR A 64 -5.81 -13.27 -12.18
CA THR A 64 -7.12 -13.87 -11.85
C THR A 64 -8.30 -12.90 -12.01
N VAL A 65 -8.03 -11.61 -12.24
CA VAL A 65 -9.02 -10.53 -12.28
C VAL A 65 -9.77 -10.38 -10.94
N GLU A 66 -9.16 -10.81 -9.83
CA GLU A 66 -9.74 -10.72 -8.50
C GLU A 66 -9.29 -9.46 -7.75
N ILE A 67 -10.17 -8.92 -6.91
CA ILE A 67 -9.87 -7.79 -6.02
C ILE A 67 -10.03 -8.25 -4.58
N HIS A 68 -8.92 -8.23 -3.85
CA HIS A 68 -8.89 -8.49 -2.42
C HIS A 68 -8.84 -7.16 -1.64
N SER A 69 -9.71 -6.98 -0.66
CA SER A 69 -9.79 -5.75 0.16
C SER A 69 -9.43 -6.06 1.61
N PRO A 70 -8.12 -6.21 1.94
CA PRO A 70 -7.70 -6.49 3.30
C PRO A 70 -8.08 -5.33 4.22
N THR A 71 -8.50 -5.66 5.44
CA THR A 71 -8.69 -4.65 6.49
C THR A 71 -7.34 -4.27 7.10
N LYS A 72 -7.29 -3.16 7.85
CA LYS A 72 -6.09 -2.78 8.61
C LYS A 72 -5.58 -3.88 9.55
N LYS A 73 -6.45 -4.77 10.03
CA LYS A 73 -6.07 -5.89 10.92
C LYS A 73 -5.42 -7.04 10.16
N ASP A 74 -5.64 -7.11 8.85
CA ASP A 74 -5.09 -8.13 7.97
C ASP A 74 -3.70 -7.76 7.46
N ILE A 75 -3.19 -6.57 7.80
CA ILE A 75 -1.86 -6.08 7.42
C ILE A 75 -1.11 -5.72 8.71
N ALA A 76 0.15 -6.16 8.83
CA ALA A 76 0.96 -5.78 9.97
C ALA A 76 1.12 -4.25 10.00
N PRO A 77 1.03 -3.58 11.17
CA PRO A 77 1.10 -2.13 11.26
C PRO A 77 2.34 -1.52 10.58
N THR A 78 3.48 -2.18 10.72
CA THR A 78 4.75 -1.79 10.08
C THR A 78 4.66 -1.83 8.56
N THR A 79 4.16 -2.95 8.00
CA THR A 79 3.94 -3.12 6.56
C THR A 79 2.91 -2.14 6.03
N TYR A 80 1.82 -1.91 6.76
CA TYR A 80 0.81 -0.91 6.42
C TYR A 80 1.46 0.48 6.30
N ASN A 81 2.21 0.90 7.31
CA ASN A 81 2.87 2.21 7.33
C ASN A 81 3.90 2.35 6.20
N GLN A 82 4.67 1.30 5.90
CA GLN A 82 5.62 1.29 4.79
C GLN A 82 4.93 1.51 3.43
N ILE A 83 3.82 0.81 3.17
CA ILE A 83 3.05 0.97 1.93
C ILE A 83 2.52 2.41 1.82
N ILE A 84 1.97 2.96 2.91
CA ILE A 84 1.42 4.32 2.89
C ILE A 84 2.52 5.37 2.67
N LEU A 85 3.65 5.26 3.37
CA LEU A 85 4.78 6.17 3.20
C LEU A 85 5.34 6.14 1.78
N TYR A 86 5.48 4.93 1.22
CA TYR A 86 5.90 4.77 -0.16
C TYR A 86 4.91 5.43 -1.11
N ALA A 87 3.61 5.16 -0.94
CA ALA A 87 2.57 5.76 -1.77
C ALA A 87 2.58 7.31 -1.69
N MET A 88 2.73 7.88 -0.50
CA MET A 88 2.79 9.33 -0.29
C MET A 88 3.97 9.99 -1.02
N LYS A 89 5.13 9.32 -1.11
CA LYS A 89 6.29 9.82 -1.85
C LYS A 89 5.98 10.08 -3.33
N TYR A 90 5.11 9.27 -3.92
CA TYR A 90 4.75 9.35 -5.34
C TYR A 90 3.41 10.08 -5.57
N ALA A 91 2.65 10.37 -4.52
CA ALA A 91 1.36 11.06 -4.58
C ALA A 91 1.54 12.59 -4.68
N PRO A 92 1.20 13.24 -5.82
CA PRO A 92 1.44 14.66 -6.02
C PRO A 92 0.77 15.56 -4.97
N GLN A 93 -0.42 15.18 -4.48
CA GLN A 93 -1.14 15.96 -3.47
C GLN A 93 -0.45 15.91 -2.11
N PHE A 94 0.50 15.01 -1.89
CA PHE A 94 1.22 14.85 -0.62
C PHE A 94 2.70 15.23 -0.72
N LYS A 95 3.22 15.59 -1.91
CA LYS A 95 4.63 15.99 -2.10
C LYS A 95 5.06 17.21 -1.28
N HIS A 96 4.12 18.09 -0.94
CA HIS A 96 4.36 19.28 -0.14
C HIS A 96 4.25 19.03 1.38
N LEU A 97 3.73 17.87 1.79
CA LEU A 97 3.63 17.49 3.18
C LEU A 97 4.93 16.81 3.59
N SER A 98 5.71 17.50 4.43
CA SER A 98 6.83 16.89 5.15
C SER A 98 6.31 15.64 5.86
N ILE A 99 6.93 14.48 5.61
CA ILE A 99 6.54 13.21 6.26
C ILE A 99 6.41 13.47 7.77
N PRO A 100 5.20 13.30 8.36
CA PRO A 100 4.95 13.63 9.75
C PRO A 100 5.95 12.93 10.66
N GLU A 101 6.49 13.66 11.63
CA GLU A 101 7.50 13.17 12.57
C GLU A 101 6.98 11.99 13.42
N SER A 102 5.67 11.93 13.63
CA SER A 102 4.95 10.80 14.24
C SER A 102 5.04 9.50 13.44
N ILE A 103 5.36 9.56 12.15
CA ILE A 103 5.62 8.38 11.30
C ILE A 103 7.13 8.06 11.23
N LYS A 104 8.01 9.03 11.55
CA LYS A 104 9.45 8.79 11.71
C LYS A 104 9.82 8.11 13.03
N LEU A 105 8.86 7.93 13.95
CA LEU A 105 9.08 7.44 15.31
C LEU A 105 8.99 5.93 15.52
N ASP A 106 8.97 5.12 14.46
CA ASP A 106 9.45 3.73 14.54
C ASP A 106 10.93 3.69 14.16
N LYS A 107 11.76 4.43 14.91
CA LYS A 107 13.22 4.29 14.85
C LYS A 107 13.59 2.93 15.43
N TRP A 108 14.11 2.05 14.58
CA TRP A 108 15.22 1.14 14.89
C TRP A 108 15.24 0.60 16.33
N GLY A 109 14.49 -0.46 16.57
CA GLY A 109 14.71 -1.37 17.70
C GLY A 109 15.21 -2.70 17.15
N TYR A 110 16.43 -3.06 17.54
CA TYR A 110 17.02 -4.40 17.39
C TYR A 110 16.09 -5.51 17.86
#